data_AF-A0A0B0MMN1-F1
#
_entry.id   AF-A0A0B0MMN1-F1
#
_cell.length_a   1.000
_cell.length_b   1.000
_cell.length_c   1.000
_cell.angle_alpha   90.00
_cell.angle_beta   90.00
_cell.angle_gamma   90.00
#
_symmetry.space_group_name_H-M   'P 1'
#
loop_
_entity.id
_entity.type
_entity.pdbx_description
1 polymer ?
#
loop_
_entity_poly.entity_id
_entity_poly.type
_entity_poly.pdbx_seq_one_letter_code
_entity_poly.pdbx_strand_id
1 'polypeptide(L)'
;MDESSYWNRPTSHLLGSVPAVVNEESEASYGRRGGGGRGYQTLGPPTEGFDQQSQNNWKGVFSISSYTQYFDVDTDVVVNRLISSFYPAGGDFFNKIGANPDLYGLIWITTTLVFMLAAFGNCATYLIQKRTDRTTSWSFDVGYVNAAACGIYGYSLVVPVAFYFLLRYLGSNASLVRFLCMWGYSLSIFIPTAFLLLIPVEILRWIIILIAGTASSCFVTLNLTSYIGGSNDLRMMMIAAFLLQMALAIFIKAWFFP
;
A
#
# COMPACT_ATOMS: atom_id res chain seq x y z
N MET A 1 -19.13 -12.51 -64.65
CA MET A 1 -17.80 -12.73 -65.23
C MET A 1 -17.05 -11.43 -65.04
N ASP A 2 -15.94 -11.54 -64.29
CA ASP A 2 -14.75 -10.68 -64.19
C ASP A 2 -14.91 -9.17 -63.92
N GLU A 3 -14.35 -8.67 -62.81
CA GLU A 3 -12.95 -8.20 -62.72
C GLU A 3 -12.63 -7.52 -61.36
N SER A 4 -11.52 -7.95 -60.73
CA SER A 4 -10.48 -7.10 -60.08
C SER A 4 -10.84 -6.24 -58.84
N SER A 5 -9.97 -5.81 -57.93
CA SER A 5 -8.69 -6.23 -57.35
C SER A 5 -8.34 -5.19 -56.23
N TYR A 6 -7.51 -5.60 -55.27
CA TYR A 6 -6.83 -4.81 -54.21
C TYR A 6 -7.62 -4.46 -52.93
N TRP A 7 -7.22 -5.09 -51.81
CA TRP A 7 -6.40 -4.48 -50.74
C TRP A 7 -6.08 -5.53 -49.67
N ASN A 8 -4.81 -5.95 -49.58
CA ASN A 8 -4.27 -6.71 -48.44
C ASN A 8 -3.89 -5.72 -47.32
N ARG A 9 -4.37 -5.98 -46.10
CA ARG A 9 -3.75 -5.49 -44.86
C ARG A 9 -3.49 -6.68 -43.93
N PRO A 10 -2.27 -6.82 -43.37
CA PRO A 10 -1.99 -7.88 -42.41
C PRO A 10 -2.61 -7.55 -41.05
N THR A 11 -3.44 -8.47 -40.55
CA THR A 11 -3.96 -8.49 -39.18
C THR A 11 -2.83 -8.83 -38.21
N SER A 12 -2.52 -7.89 -37.32
CA SER A 12 -1.68 -8.09 -36.14
C SER A 12 -2.30 -9.15 -35.22
N HIS A 13 -1.64 -10.30 -35.12
CA HIS A 13 -1.97 -11.32 -34.13
C HIS A 13 -1.54 -10.83 -32.74
N LEU A 14 -2.53 -10.67 -31.86
CA LEU A 14 -2.39 -10.42 -30.43
C LEU A 14 -1.69 -11.60 -29.76
N LEU A 15 -0.53 -11.34 -29.18
CA LEU A 15 0.20 -12.25 -28.29
C LEU A 15 -0.37 -12.08 -26.88
N GLY A 16 -1.39 -12.86 -26.57
CA GLY A 16 -2.12 -12.80 -25.30
C GLY A 16 -3.07 -13.98 -25.15
N SER A 17 -2.54 -15.19 -25.19
CA SER A 17 -3.30 -16.40 -24.88
C SER A 17 -2.54 -17.24 -23.86
N VAL A 18 -3.04 -17.20 -22.63
CA VAL A 18 -2.64 -18.03 -21.49
C VAL A 18 -2.94 -19.50 -21.83
N PRO A 19 -1.98 -20.44 -21.73
CA PRO A 19 -2.28 -21.85 -21.93
C PRO A 19 -3.02 -22.41 -20.70
N ALA A 20 -4.16 -23.06 -20.95
CA ALA A 20 -4.88 -23.84 -19.96
C ALA A 20 -4.06 -25.07 -19.56
N VAL A 21 -3.84 -25.25 -18.25
CA VAL A 21 -3.24 -26.44 -17.66
C VAL A 21 -4.21 -27.60 -17.81
N VAL A 22 -3.83 -28.60 -18.61
CA VAL A 22 -4.47 -29.91 -18.66
C VAL A 22 -3.62 -30.86 -17.82
N ASN A 23 -4.20 -31.41 -16.75
CA ASN A 23 -3.59 -32.49 -15.99
C ASN A 23 -3.84 -33.80 -16.74
N GLU A 24 -2.78 -34.43 -17.25
CA GLU A 24 -2.79 -35.84 -17.65
C GLU A 24 -1.94 -36.65 -16.67
N GLU A 25 -2.60 -37.55 -15.94
CA GLU A 25 -1.97 -38.65 -15.22
C GLU A 25 -1.49 -39.71 -16.22
N SER A 26 -0.28 -40.23 -16.03
CA SER A 26 0.14 -41.52 -16.60
C SER A 26 1.25 -42.12 -15.76
N GLU A 27 0.96 -43.26 -15.15
CA GLU A 27 1.91 -44.16 -14.50
C GLU A 27 2.95 -44.73 -15.49
N ALA A 28 4.07 -45.19 -14.91
CA ALA A 28 4.72 -46.49 -15.14
C ALA A 28 6.21 -46.52 -15.57
N SER A 29 7.01 -47.04 -14.63
CA SER A 29 7.96 -48.16 -14.79
C SER A 29 9.37 -47.97 -15.40
N TYR A 30 10.26 -48.82 -14.87
CA TYR A 30 11.71 -48.95 -14.97
C TYR A 30 12.24 -49.41 -16.34
N GLY A 31 13.48 -49.03 -16.72
CA GLY A 31 14.19 -49.66 -17.84
C GLY A 31 15.64 -49.22 -18.11
N ARG A 32 16.58 -50.12 -17.81
CA ARG A 32 18.04 -50.19 -18.02
C ARG A 32 18.69 -49.70 -19.35
N ARG A 33 19.91 -49.16 -19.19
CA ARG A 33 21.21 -49.36 -19.91
C ARG A 33 21.26 -49.65 -21.44
N GLY A 34 22.05 -48.82 -22.13
CA GLY A 34 23.29 -49.25 -22.82
C GLY A 34 23.38 -49.08 -24.35
N GLY A 35 24.56 -48.66 -24.83
CA GLY A 35 25.05 -48.96 -26.19
C GLY A 35 25.29 -47.75 -27.10
N GLY A 36 26.55 -47.54 -27.51
CA GLY A 36 26.98 -46.44 -28.38
C GLY A 36 26.82 -46.71 -29.89
N GLY A 37 26.94 -45.63 -30.66
CA GLY A 37 27.00 -45.65 -32.13
C GLY A 37 27.24 -44.26 -32.70
N ARG A 38 28.29 -44.13 -33.53
CA ARG A 38 28.70 -42.91 -34.26
C ARG A 38 27.69 -42.57 -35.37
N GLY A 39 27.47 -41.28 -35.66
CA GLY A 39 26.97 -40.86 -36.97
C GLY A 39 26.33 -39.47 -37.04
N TYR A 40 27.02 -38.57 -37.76
CA TYR A 40 26.56 -37.36 -38.46
C TYR A 40 26.21 -36.10 -37.65
N GLN A 41 27.08 -35.09 -37.83
CA GLN A 41 26.86 -33.68 -37.50
C GLN A 41 25.78 -33.09 -38.40
N THR A 42 24.65 -32.71 -37.80
CA THR A 42 23.71 -31.76 -38.37
C THR A 42 24.12 -30.35 -37.95
N LEU A 43 24.42 -29.50 -38.93
CA LEU A 43 24.66 -28.07 -38.76
C LEU A 43 23.44 -27.43 -38.07
N GLY A 44 23.64 -26.96 -36.83
CA GLY A 44 22.63 -26.19 -36.11
C GLY A 44 22.46 -24.80 -36.74
N PRO A 45 21.23 -24.26 -36.79
CA PRO A 45 21.02 -22.84 -37.08
C PRO A 45 21.65 -21.99 -35.96
N PRO A 46 22.01 -20.72 -36.23
CA PRO A 46 22.88 -19.96 -35.35
C PRO A 46 22.27 -19.85 -33.97
N THR A 47 23.13 -20.04 -32.97
CA THR A 47 22.87 -19.65 -31.60
C THR A 47 22.67 -18.14 -31.61
N GLU A 48 21.43 -17.69 -31.78
CA GLU A 48 21.02 -16.41 -31.21
C GLU A 48 21.18 -16.61 -29.71
N GLY A 49 22.36 -16.26 -29.22
CA GLY A 49 22.48 -15.85 -27.84
C GLY A 49 21.40 -14.81 -27.66
N PHE A 50 20.33 -15.20 -26.96
CA PHE A 50 19.63 -14.22 -26.16
C PHE A 50 20.72 -13.66 -25.27
N ASP A 51 21.29 -12.55 -25.73
CA ASP A 51 21.98 -11.62 -24.88
C ASP A 51 21.04 -11.46 -23.70
N GLN A 52 21.40 -12.15 -22.62
CA GLN A 52 20.94 -11.84 -21.29
C GLN A 52 21.59 -10.50 -20.97
N GLN A 53 21.17 -9.49 -21.71
CA GLN A 53 21.55 -8.13 -21.54
C GLN A 53 20.85 -7.80 -20.23
N SER A 54 21.64 -7.93 -19.17
CA SER A 54 21.51 -7.16 -17.95
C SER A 54 21.38 -5.70 -18.37
N GLN A 55 20.19 -5.32 -18.83
CA GLN A 55 19.83 -3.96 -19.11
C GLN A 55 19.78 -3.33 -17.74
N ASN A 56 20.92 -2.78 -17.35
CA ASN A 56 21.16 -1.84 -16.26
C ASN A 56 20.04 -1.93 -15.22
N ASN A 57 20.22 -2.71 -14.14
CA ASN A 57 19.27 -2.82 -13.02
C ASN A 57 18.64 -1.46 -12.61
N TRP A 58 19.38 -0.36 -12.84
CA TRP A 58 18.99 1.02 -12.66
C TRP A 58 17.84 1.51 -13.58
N LYS A 59 17.80 1.09 -14.86
CA LYS A 59 16.67 1.37 -15.75
C LYS A 59 15.38 0.74 -15.24
N GLY A 60 15.45 -0.43 -14.59
CA GLY A 60 14.29 -1.05 -13.94
C GLY A 60 13.79 -0.25 -12.74
N VAL A 61 14.69 0.21 -11.87
CA VAL A 61 14.32 1.00 -10.67
C VAL A 61 13.71 2.37 -11.01
N PHE A 62 14.09 2.99 -12.12
CA PHE A 62 13.52 4.28 -12.55
C PHE A 62 12.49 4.15 -13.68
N SER A 63 12.11 2.94 -14.07
CA SER A 63 11.09 2.74 -15.09
C SER A 63 9.69 2.84 -14.48
N ILE A 64 8.84 3.68 -15.08
CA ILE A 64 7.42 3.78 -14.70
C ILE A 64 6.74 2.41 -14.76
N SER A 65 7.13 1.57 -15.73
CA SER A 65 6.55 0.23 -15.95
C SER A 65 6.81 -0.74 -14.81
N SER A 66 7.80 -0.50 -13.97
CA SER A 66 8.08 -1.37 -12.81
C SER A 66 7.17 -1.05 -11.63
N TYR A 67 6.57 0.14 -11.60
CA TYR A 67 5.66 0.59 -10.55
C TYR A 67 4.19 0.47 -10.90
N THR A 68 3.83 0.34 -12.19
CA THR A 68 2.42 0.25 -12.65
C THR A 68 1.64 -0.84 -11.92
N GLN A 69 2.28 -1.99 -11.65
CA GLN A 69 1.69 -3.11 -10.89
C GLN A 69 1.17 -2.73 -9.49
N TYR A 70 1.73 -1.70 -8.84
CA TYR A 70 1.29 -1.26 -7.51
C TYR A 70 0.12 -0.28 -7.53
N PHE A 71 -0.29 0.16 -8.73
CA PHE A 71 -1.40 1.08 -8.98
C PHE A 71 -2.53 0.42 -9.77
N ASP A 72 -2.30 -0.78 -10.31
CA ASP A 72 -3.31 -1.60 -10.97
C ASP A 72 -4.10 -2.40 -9.92
N VAL A 73 -5.09 -1.76 -9.32
CA VAL A 73 -5.86 -2.31 -8.19
C VAL A 73 -7.35 -2.10 -8.41
N ASP A 74 -8.11 -3.18 -8.23
CA ASP A 74 -9.56 -3.11 -8.30
C ASP A 74 -10.18 -2.43 -7.06
N THR A 75 -11.32 -1.79 -7.26
CA THR A 75 -11.99 -1.00 -6.20
C THR A 75 -12.45 -1.88 -5.04
N ASP A 76 -12.91 -3.10 -5.30
CA ASP A 76 -13.33 -4.06 -4.27
C ASP A 76 -12.16 -4.47 -3.36
N VAL A 77 -10.95 -4.62 -3.92
CA VAL A 77 -9.74 -4.91 -3.16
C VAL A 77 -9.43 -3.77 -2.19
N VAL A 78 -9.51 -2.52 -2.67
CA VAL A 78 -9.29 -1.33 -1.83
C VAL A 78 -10.33 -1.24 -0.72
N VAL A 79 -11.61 -1.47 -1.02
CA VAL A 79 -12.69 -1.43 -0.03
C VAL A 79 -12.54 -2.54 1.01
N ASN A 80 -12.19 -3.77 0.60
CA ASN A 80 -11.95 -4.87 1.53
C ASN A 80 -10.77 -4.58 2.47
N ARG A 81 -9.70 -3.98 1.96
CA ARG A 81 -8.55 -3.52 2.76
C ARG A 81 -8.93 -2.41 3.72
N LEU A 82 -9.75 -1.46 3.28
CA LEU A 82 -10.28 -0.38 4.12
C LEU A 82 -11.11 -0.96 5.28
N ILE A 83 -12.07 -1.83 4.99
CA ILE A 83 -12.92 -2.50 6.01
C ILE A 83 -12.06 -3.31 6.98
N SER A 84 -11.04 -4.01 6.47
CA SER A 84 -10.08 -4.74 7.31
C SER A 84 -9.27 -3.82 8.23
N SER A 85 -9.07 -2.55 7.85
CA SER A 85 -8.43 -1.56 8.71
C SER A 85 -9.33 -1.09 9.86
N PHE A 86 -10.65 -1.04 9.65
CA PHE A 86 -11.61 -0.71 10.70
C PHE A 86 -11.90 -1.90 11.63
N TYR A 87 -11.85 -3.12 11.10
CA TYR A 87 -12.09 -4.34 11.84
C TYR A 87 -10.91 -5.32 11.65
N PRO A 88 -9.83 -5.20 12.44
CA PRO A 88 -8.70 -6.11 12.39
C PRO A 88 -9.06 -7.46 13.00
N ALA A 89 -9.85 -8.27 12.30
CA ALA A 89 -10.09 -9.66 12.65
C ALA A 89 -8.79 -10.46 12.41
N GLY A 90 -8.02 -10.70 13.48
CA GLY A 90 -6.95 -11.70 13.49
C GLY A 90 -5.58 -11.33 12.91
N GLY A 91 -5.37 -10.10 12.41
CA GLY A 91 -4.05 -9.69 11.88
C GLY A 91 -3.67 -10.31 10.53
N ASP A 92 -4.66 -10.68 9.72
CA ASP A 92 -4.48 -11.29 8.39
C ASP A 92 -4.17 -10.28 7.27
N PHE A 93 -3.97 -8.99 7.57
CA PHE A 93 -3.77 -7.99 6.52
C PHE A 93 -2.51 -8.25 5.69
N PHE A 94 -1.42 -8.69 6.33
CA PHE A 94 -0.19 -9.05 5.62
C PHE A 94 -0.38 -10.21 4.64
N ASN A 95 -1.27 -11.16 4.97
CA ASN A 95 -1.64 -12.26 4.07
C ASN A 95 -2.45 -11.73 2.88
N LYS A 96 -3.39 -10.79 3.12
CA LYS A 96 -4.21 -10.15 2.07
C LYS A 96 -3.42 -9.25 1.11
N ILE A 97 -2.34 -8.63 1.57
CA ILE A 97 -1.43 -7.82 0.73
C ILE A 97 -0.22 -8.63 0.23
N GLY A 98 -0.14 -9.91 0.59
CA GLY A 98 0.99 -10.77 0.26
C GLY A 98 1.16 -10.95 -1.24
N ALA A 99 0.05 -11.21 -1.94
CA ALA A 99 0.04 -11.45 -3.39
C ALA A 99 0.21 -10.14 -4.19
N ASN A 100 -0.54 -9.08 -3.85
CA ASN A 100 -0.58 -7.82 -4.60
C ASN A 100 -0.59 -6.61 -3.64
N PRO A 101 0.55 -6.18 -3.09
CA PRO A 101 0.60 -4.96 -2.28
C PRO A 101 0.39 -3.73 -3.17
N ASP A 102 -0.26 -2.68 -2.66
CA ASP A 102 -0.56 -1.47 -3.43
C ASP A 102 0.04 -0.20 -2.82
N LEU A 103 0.30 0.79 -3.68
CA LEU A 103 0.65 2.15 -3.29
C LEU A 103 -0.49 3.15 -3.55
N TYR A 104 -1.51 2.73 -4.32
CA TYR A 104 -2.70 3.52 -4.58
C TYR A 104 -3.42 3.92 -3.29
N GLY A 105 -3.67 2.96 -2.39
CA GLY A 105 -4.32 3.20 -1.10
C GLY A 105 -3.54 4.18 -0.24
N LEU A 106 -2.22 4.04 -0.16
CA LEU A 106 -1.37 4.99 0.56
C LEU A 106 -1.56 6.43 0.06
N ILE A 107 -1.41 6.67 -1.25
CA ILE A 107 -1.51 8.01 -1.83
C ILE A 107 -2.93 8.57 -1.68
N TRP A 108 -3.94 7.77 -1.99
CA TRP A 108 -5.33 8.21 -1.93
C TRP A 108 -5.80 8.52 -0.50
N ILE A 109 -5.49 7.65 0.47
CA ILE A 109 -5.90 7.83 1.87
C ILE A 109 -5.19 9.04 2.48
N THR A 110 -3.87 9.16 2.31
CA THR A 110 -3.10 10.28 2.87
C THR A 110 -3.55 11.61 2.28
N THR A 111 -3.74 11.70 0.97
CA THR A 111 -4.21 12.93 0.32
C THR A 111 -5.60 13.32 0.79
N THR A 112 -6.52 12.35 0.90
CA THR A 112 -7.87 12.59 1.41
C THR A 112 -7.83 13.07 2.85
N LEU A 113 -7.00 12.46 3.69
CA LEU A 113 -6.85 12.85 5.08
C LEU A 113 -6.27 14.27 5.22
N VAL A 114 -5.25 14.62 4.43
CA VAL A 114 -4.67 15.99 4.42
C VAL A 114 -5.74 17.03 4.11
N PHE A 115 -6.53 16.78 3.06
CA PHE A 115 -7.64 17.66 2.70
C PHE A 115 -8.68 17.78 3.81
N MET A 116 -9.10 16.65 4.40
CA MET A 116 -10.11 16.63 5.46
C MET A 116 -9.64 17.34 6.73
N LEU A 117 -8.38 17.17 7.14
CA LEU A 117 -7.82 17.86 8.30
C LEU A 117 -7.74 19.37 8.07
N ALA A 118 -7.29 19.81 6.89
CA ALA A 118 -7.22 21.23 6.59
C ALA A 118 -8.62 21.89 6.51
N ALA A 119 -9.57 21.24 5.84
CA ALA A 119 -10.93 21.74 5.68
C ALA A 119 -11.71 21.72 7.00
N PHE A 120 -11.72 20.59 7.70
CA PHE A 120 -12.49 20.44 8.94
C PHE A 120 -11.83 21.10 10.13
N GLY A 121 -10.50 21.22 10.18
CA GLY A 121 -9.84 22.04 11.19
C GLY A 121 -10.24 23.51 11.08
N ASN A 122 -10.20 24.08 9.87
CA ASN A 122 -10.67 25.44 9.62
C ASN A 122 -12.16 25.61 9.97
N CYS A 123 -12.99 24.64 9.57
CA CYS A 123 -14.43 24.63 9.90
C CYS A 123 -14.68 24.55 11.41
N ALA A 124 -13.93 23.71 12.13
CA ALA A 124 -14.05 23.56 13.58
C ALA A 124 -13.73 24.88 14.31
N THR A 125 -12.66 25.58 13.92
CA THR A 125 -12.31 26.90 14.46
C THR A 125 -13.39 27.93 14.18
N TYR A 126 -13.94 27.94 12.96
CA TYR A 126 -15.07 28.80 12.61
C TYR A 126 -16.32 28.54 13.47
N LEU A 127 -16.67 27.27 13.69
CA LEU A 127 -17.82 26.88 14.52
C LEU A 127 -17.66 27.30 15.98
N ILE A 128 -16.44 27.20 16.53
CA ILE A 128 -16.12 27.65 17.88
C ILE A 128 -16.24 29.18 17.96
N GLN A 129 -15.61 29.91 17.05
CA GLN A 129 -15.65 31.37 17.05
C GLN A 129 -17.09 31.89 16.93
N LYS A 130 -17.91 31.29 16.06
CA LYS A 130 -19.33 31.65 15.91
C LYS A 130 -20.16 31.43 17.18
N ARG A 131 -19.79 30.48 18.04
CA ARG A 131 -20.44 30.25 19.34
C ARG A 131 -19.98 31.22 20.41
N THR A 132 -18.68 31.53 20.44
CA THR A 132 -18.07 32.32 21.52
C THR A 132 -18.20 33.81 21.28
N ASP A 133 -17.83 34.31 20.10
CA ASP A 133 -17.77 35.75 19.79
C ASP A 133 -18.35 36.05 18.41
N ARG A 134 -19.46 36.79 18.38
CA ARG A 134 -20.15 37.19 17.13
C ARG A 134 -19.56 38.43 16.44
N THR A 135 -18.61 39.11 17.09
CA THR A 135 -18.10 40.43 16.66
C THR A 135 -16.78 40.35 15.92
N THR A 136 -16.02 39.26 16.05
CA THR A 136 -14.71 39.08 15.42
C THR A 136 -14.86 38.41 14.07
N SER A 137 -14.27 38.98 13.01
CA SER A 137 -14.20 38.34 11.69
C SER A 137 -13.29 37.11 11.74
N TRP A 138 -13.82 35.95 11.35
CA TRP A 138 -13.02 34.73 11.21
C TRP A 138 -12.21 34.76 9.90
N SER A 139 -10.97 34.29 9.95
CA SER A 139 -10.09 34.15 8.79
C SER A 139 -9.68 32.70 8.59
N PHE A 140 -9.61 32.27 7.33
CA PHE A 140 -9.11 30.95 6.96
C PHE A 140 -7.59 30.84 7.18
N ASP A 141 -7.14 29.82 7.89
CA ASP A 141 -5.74 29.53 8.12
C ASP A 141 -5.20 28.55 7.06
N VAL A 142 -4.42 29.09 6.12
CA VAL A 142 -3.76 28.32 5.06
C VAL A 142 -2.66 27.41 5.62
N GLY A 143 -2.10 27.74 6.79
CA GLY A 143 -1.08 26.95 7.47
C GLY A 143 -1.53 25.53 7.80
N TYR A 144 -2.84 25.30 7.94
CA TYR A 144 -3.39 23.96 8.20
C TYR A 144 -3.10 23.00 7.05
N VAL A 145 -3.14 23.46 5.79
CA VAL A 145 -2.82 22.61 4.64
C VAL A 145 -1.36 22.18 4.69
N ASN A 146 -0.44 23.11 4.97
CA ASN A 146 0.98 22.81 5.05
C ASN A 146 1.30 21.87 6.24
N ALA A 147 0.72 22.14 7.41
CA ALA A 147 0.89 21.29 8.58
C ALA A 147 0.34 19.88 8.36
N ALA A 148 -0.82 19.75 7.71
CA ALA A 148 -1.43 18.46 7.40
C ALA A 148 -0.58 17.70 6.38
N ALA A 149 -0.17 18.35 5.29
CA ALA A 149 0.67 17.74 4.27
C ALA A 149 1.98 17.22 4.86
N CYS A 150 2.71 18.07 5.58
CA CYS A 150 3.98 17.68 6.21
C CYS A 150 3.78 16.56 7.26
N GLY A 151 2.79 16.69 8.13
CA GLY A 151 2.52 15.71 9.19
C GLY A 151 2.11 14.35 8.64
N ILE A 152 1.12 14.30 7.74
CA ILE A 152 0.54 13.05 7.25
C ILE A 152 1.44 12.36 6.22
N TYR A 153 1.96 13.09 5.22
CA TYR A 153 2.89 12.47 4.26
C TYR A 153 4.21 12.11 4.92
N GLY A 154 4.74 12.98 5.78
CA GLY A 154 5.95 12.69 6.54
C GLY A 154 5.80 11.42 7.39
N TYR A 155 4.73 11.32 8.16
CA TYR A 155 4.46 10.13 8.99
C TYR A 155 4.30 8.85 8.16
N SER A 156 3.45 8.90 7.13
CA SER A 156 3.10 7.72 6.32
C SER A 156 4.25 7.20 5.45
N LEU A 157 5.31 7.99 5.23
CA LEU A 157 6.51 7.57 4.52
C LEU A 157 7.66 7.23 5.47
N VAL A 158 7.99 8.13 6.41
CA VAL A 158 9.18 8.00 7.26
C VAL A 158 9.06 6.81 8.22
N VAL A 159 7.89 6.63 8.85
CA VAL A 159 7.70 5.56 9.84
C VAL A 159 7.83 4.16 9.23
N PRO A 160 7.08 3.78 8.17
CA PRO A 160 7.24 2.45 7.58
C PRO A 160 8.63 2.22 6.98
N VAL A 161 9.30 3.26 6.45
CA VAL A 161 10.70 3.15 5.99
C VAL A 161 11.65 2.86 7.15
N ALA A 162 11.49 3.54 8.29
CA ALA A 162 12.30 3.29 9.48
C ALA A 162 12.11 1.85 10.01
N PHE A 163 10.87 1.37 10.08
CA PHE A 163 10.56 -0.02 10.46
C PHE A 163 11.14 -1.02 9.46
N TYR A 164 11.08 -0.74 8.16
CA TYR A 164 11.68 -1.57 7.12
C TYR A 164 13.20 -1.72 7.32
N PHE A 165 13.92 -0.61 7.52
CA PHE A 165 15.37 -0.65 7.75
C PHE A 165 15.73 -1.36 9.06
N LEU A 166 14.97 -1.12 10.13
CA LEU A 166 15.17 -1.79 11.41
C LEU A 166 15.01 -3.31 11.27
N LEU A 167 13.97 -3.78 10.58
CA LEU A 167 13.76 -5.22 10.35
C LEU A 167 14.82 -5.82 9.44
N ARG A 168 15.30 -5.06 8.45
CA ARG A 168 16.38 -5.51 7.58
C ARG A 168 17.70 -5.64 8.35
N TYR A 169 17.96 -4.71 9.26
CA TYR A 169 19.10 -4.75 10.18
C TYR A 169 19.04 -5.98 11.10
N LEU A 170 17.85 -6.36 11.56
CA LEU A 170 17.62 -7.59 12.35
C LEU A 170 17.61 -8.88 11.52
N GLY A 171 17.90 -8.81 10.20
CA GLY A 171 18.02 -9.98 9.32
C GLY A 171 16.69 -10.49 8.74
N SER A 172 15.59 -9.75 8.86
CA SER A 172 14.28 -10.13 8.30
C SER A 172 14.15 -9.81 6.81
N ASN A 173 13.36 -10.62 6.09
CA ASN A 173 13.01 -10.40 4.69
C ASN A 173 11.78 -9.48 4.53
N ALA A 174 11.91 -8.27 5.09
CA ALA A 174 10.92 -7.20 5.00
C ALA A 174 10.70 -6.72 3.55
N SER A 175 9.44 -6.43 3.20
CA SER A 175 9.09 -5.77 1.94
C SER A 175 8.57 -4.36 2.23
N LEU A 176 9.31 -3.34 1.78
CA LEU A 176 8.98 -1.93 2.01
C LEU A 176 7.57 -1.58 1.52
N VAL A 177 7.18 -2.07 0.34
CA VAL A 177 5.86 -1.79 -0.25
C VAL A 177 4.73 -2.33 0.62
N ARG A 178 4.91 -3.50 1.26
CA ARG A 178 3.91 -4.05 2.19
C ARG A 178 3.76 -3.18 3.45
N PHE A 179 4.86 -2.62 3.96
CA PHE A 179 4.82 -1.69 5.09
C PHE A 179 4.14 -0.37 4.71
N LEU A 180 4.51 0.22 3.57
CA LEU A 180 3.90 1.45 3.05
C LEU A 180 2.39 1.29 2.83
N CYS A 181 1.97 0.18 2.21
CA CYS A 181 0.58 -0.19 2.04
C CYS A 181 -0.13 -0.27 3.40
N MET A 182 0.35 -1.12 4.32
CA MET A 182 -0.27 -1.33 5.62
C MET A 182 -0.36 -0.04 6.47
N TRP A 183 0.70 0.75 6.51
CA TRP A 183 0.69 2.03 7.22
C TRP A 183 -0.27 3.03 6.57
N GLY A 184 -0.32 3.09 5.24
CA GLY A 184 -1.28 3.91 4.51
C GLY A 184 -2.73 3.57 4.87
N TYR A 185 -3.08 2.28 4.85
CA TYR A 185 -4.43 1.83 5.23
C TYR A 185 -4.76 2.12 6.69
N SER A 186 -3.80 2.03 7.61
CA SER A 186 -4.03 2.35 9.02
C SER A 186 -4.54 3.77 9.26
N LEU A 187 -4.25 4.70 8.34
CA LEU A 187 -4.67 6.10 8.43
C LEU A 187 -6.12 6.32 7.98
N SER A 188 -6.76 5.34 7.33
CA SER A 188 -8.12 5.50 6.81
C SER A 188 -9.12 5.78 7.91
N ILE A 189 -8.89 5.26 9.13
CA ILE A 189 -9.76 5.49 10.28
C ILE A 189 -9.84 6.97 10.66
N PHE A 190 -8.78 7.74 10.43
CA PHE A 190 -8.77 9.17 10.74
C PHE A 190 -9.62 10.01 9.78
N ILE A 191 -9.98 9.48 8.60
CA ILE A 191 -10.85 10.19 7.64
C ILE A 191 -12.25 10.42 8.21
N PRO A 192 -13.02 9.38 8.62
CA PRO A 192 -14.31 9.60 9.27
C PRO A 192 -14.15 10.26 10.65
N THR A 193 -13.05 10.01 11.37
CA THR A 193 -12.76 10.71 12.64
C THR A 193 -12.66 12.22 12.46
N ALA A 194 -12.00 12.71 11.41
CA ALA A 194 -11.88 14.15 11.15
C ALA A 194 -13.25 14.83 11.01
N PHE A 195 -14.23 14.13 10.42
CA PHE A 195 -15.61 14.62 10.38
C PHE A 195 -16.27 14.63 11.77
N LEU A 196 -16.11 13.56 12.55
CA LEU A 196 -16.66 13.47 13.91
C LEU A 196 -16.09 14.54 14.86
N LEU A 197 -14.84 14.97 14.64
CA LEU A 197 -14.19 16.03 15.43
C LEU A 197 -14.75 17.44 15.19
N LEU A 198 -15.63 17.64 14.19
CA LEU A 198 -16.33 18.91 13.99
C LEU A 198 -17.20 19.31 15.19
N ILE A 199 -17.64 18.34 16.00
CA ILE A 199 -18.47 18.60 17.18
C ILE A 199 -17.69 19.52 18.14
N PRO A 200 -18.19 20.73 18.47
CA PRO A 200 -17.47 21.71 19.30
C PRO A 200 -17.65 21.39 20.79
N VAL A 201 -17.27 20.16 21.19
CA VAL A 201 -17.28 19.67 22.57
C VAL A 201 -15.94 19.03 22.86
N GLU A 202 -15.14 19.69 23.68
CA GLU A 202 -13.72 19.35 23.88
C GLU A 202 -13.49 17.94 24.43
N ILE A 203 -14.25 17.56 25.47
CA ILE A 203 -14.16 16.21 26.05
C ILE A 203 -14.51 15.13 25.01
N LEU A 204 -15.52 15.39 24.18
CA LEU A 204 -15.94 14.44 23.15
C LEU A 204 -14.88 14.28 22.06
N ARG A 205 -14.22 15.37 21.65
CA ARG A 205 -13.11 15.32 20.69
C ARG A 205 -11.96 14.45 21.18
N TRP A 206 -11.57 14.60 22.46
CA TRP A 206 -10.55 13.74 23.07
C TRP A 206 -10.95 12.27 23.10
N ILE A 207 -12.19 11.96 23.49
CA ILE A 207 -12.68 10.57 23.50
C ILE A 207 -12.63 9.98 22.08
N ILE A 208 -13.17 10.69 21.09
CA ILE A 208 -13.22 10.24 19.70
C ILE A 208 -11.81 9.98 19.15
N ILE A 209 -10.87 10.91 19.32
CA ILE A 209 -9.52 10.76 18.75
C ILE A 209 -8.72 9.66 19.46
N LEU A 210 -8.90 9.49 20.77
CA LEU A 210 -8.20 8.43 21.51
C LEU A 210 -8.73 7.04 21.12
N ILE A 211 -10.04 6.90 20.89
CA ILE A 211 -10.63 5.65 20.37
C ILE A 211 -10.11 5.36 18.97
N ALA A 212 -10.12 6.35 18.07
CA ALA A 212 -9.62 6.19 16.70
C ALA A 212 -8.12 5.86 16.68
N GLY A 213 -7.32 6.57 17.48
CA GLY A 213 -5.89 6.32 17.65
C GLY A 213 -5.61 4.92 18.19
N THR A 214 -6.38 4.46 19.18
CA THR A 214 -6.25 3.10 19.72
C THR A 214 -6.59 2.05 18.67
N ALA A 215 -7.68 2.23 17.93
CA ALA A 215 -8.08 1.30 16.87
C ALA A 215 -7.02 1.24 15.74
N SER A 216 -6.49 2.39 15.30
CA SER A 216 -5.38 2.45 14.32
C SER A 216 -4.11 1.76 14.84
N SER A 217 -3.76 2.01 16.11
CA SER A 217 -2.60 1.41 16.78
C SER A 217 -2.73 -0.10 16.91
N CYS A 218 -3.91 -0.59 17.29
CA CYS A 218 -4.23 -2.01 17.35
C CYS A 218 -4.11 -2.66 15.97
N PHE A 219 -4.65 -2.03 14.92
CA PHE A 219 -4.53 -2.53 13.54
C PHE A 219 -3.05 -2.73 13.15
N VAL A 220 -2.20 -1.71 13.34
CA VAL A 220 -0.78 -1.83 12.99
C VAL A 220 -0.09 -2.91 13.85
N THR A 221 -0.32 -2.91 15.16
CA THR A 221 0.33 -3.82 16.10
C THR A 221 -0.03 -5.28 15.84
N LEU A 222 -1.31 -5.58 15.59
CA LEU A 222 -1.78 -6.94 15.30
C LEU A 222 -1.15 -7.47 14.01
N ASN A 223 -1.10 -6.64 12.96
CA ASN A 223 -0.49 -7.04 11.70
C ASN A 223 1.03 -7.20 11.81
N LEU A 224 1.73 -6.32 12.55
CA LEU A 224 3.17 -6.50 12.83
C LEU A 224 3.45 -7.80 13.58
N THR A 225 2.60 -8.15 14.54
CA THR A 225 2.74 -9.38 15.34
C THR A 225 2.63 -10.62 14.46
N SER A 226 1.63 -10.65 13.56
CA SER A 226 1.45 -11.74 12.59
C SER A 226 2.63 -11.88 11.61
N TYR A 227 3.35 -10.79 11.32
CA TYR A 227 4.42 -10.79 10.34
C TYR A 227 5.75 -11.38 10.85
N ILE A 228 6.11 -11.18 12.13
CA ILE A 228 7.50 -11.40 12.57
C ILE A 228 7.68 -12.52 13.62
N GLY A 229 6.60 -13.09 14.17
CA GLY A 229 6.69 -14.31 15.00
C GLY A 229 7.49 -14.16 16.31
N GLY A 230 6.79 -13.86 17.40
CA GLY A 230 7.14 -14.21 18.79
C GLY A 230 8.44 -13.72 19.47
N SER A 231 9.39 -13.03 18.82
CA SER A 231 10.67 -12.63 19.46
C SER A 231 10.56 -11.40 20.39
N ASN A 232 11.52 -11.24 21.32
CA ASN A 232 11.55 -10.12 22.26
C ASN A 232 11.71 -8.75 21.58
N ASP A 233 12.49 -8.67 20.51
CA ASP A 233 12.68 -7.45 19.71
C ASP A 233 11.35 -6.96 19.11
N LEU A 234 10.40 -7.87 18.88
CA LEU A 234 9.07 -7.52 18.37
C LEU A 234 8.26 -6.74 19.38
N ARG A 235 8.38 -7.07 20.67
CA ARG A 235 7.64 -6.35 21.71
C ARG A 235 8.02 -4.88 21.72
N MET A 236 9.31 -4.57 21.55
CA MET A 236 9.76 -3.17 21.45
C MET A 236 9.21 -2.48 20.20
N MET A 237 9.23 -3.16 19.05
CA MET A 237 8.69 -2.62 17.79
C MET A 237 7.18 -2.39 17.84
N MET A 238 6.43 -3.32 18.43
CA MET A 238 5.00 -3.23 18.66
C MET A 238 4.65 -2.04 19.55
N ILE A 239 5.34 -1.88 20.68
CA ILE A 239 5.17 -0.75 21.58
C ILE A 239 5.48 0.57 20.85
N ALA A 240 6.58 0.62 20.08
CA ALA A 240 6.94 1.80 19.30
C ALA A 240 5.87 2.15 18.26
N ALA A 241 5.35 1.15 17.53
CA ALA A 241 4.30 1.36 16.53
C ALA A 241 3.00 1.87 17.17
N PHE A 242 2.61 1.31 18.32
CA PHE A 242 1.45 1.77 19.09
C PHE A 242 1.62 3.22 19.54
N LEU A 243 2.77 3.56 20.13
CA LEU A 243 3.05 4.91 20.60
C LEU A 243 3.10 5.93 19.45
N LEU A 244 3.66 5.58 18.29
CA LEU A 244 3.70 6.44 17.11
C LEU A 244 2.29 6.73 16.56
N GLN A 245 1.41 5.72 16.54
CA GLN A 245 0.02 5.92 16.12
C GLN A 245 -0.78 6.77 17.11
N MET A 246 -0.58 6.55 18.41
CA MET A 246 -1.18 7.41 19.44
C MET A 246 -0.64 8.84 19.38
N ALA A 247 0.66 9.02 19.13
CA ALA A 247 1.27 10.33 18.97
C ALA A 247 0.69 11.06 17.75
N LEU A 248 0.48 10.37 16.63
CA LEU A 248 -0.20 10.94 15.46
C LEU A 248 -1.64 11.37 15.81
N ALA A 249 -2.40 10.53 16.50
CA ALA A 249 -3.76 10.85 16.91
C ALA A 249 -3.80 12.12 17.80
N ILE A 250 -2.90 12.21 18.78
CA ILE A 250 -2.76 13.38 19.63
C ILE A 250 -2.36 14.62 18.82
N PHE A 251 -1.41 14.48 17.89
CA PHE A 251 -1.01 15.56 16.98
C PHE A 251 -2.20 16.08 16.16
N ILE A 252 -3.00 15.19 15.57
CA ILE A 252 -4.18 15.55 14.79
C ILE A 252 -5.15 16.39 15.62
N LYS A 253 -5.49 15.95 16.84
CA LYS A 253 -6.38 16.71 17.70
C LYS A 253 -5.76 18.04 18.12
N ALA A 254 -4.52 18.03 18.61
CA ALA A 254 -3.90 19.21 19.19
C ALA A 254 -3.67 20.34 18.16
N TRP A 255 -3.43 19.99 16.90
CA TRP A 255 -3.07 20.97 15.87
C TRP A 255 -4.24 21.43 15.00
N PHE A 256 -5.18 20.54 14.70
CA PHE A 256 -6.31 20.87 13.81
C PHE A 256 -7.62 21.11 14.55
N PHE A 257 -7.80 20.55 15.74
CA PHE A 257 -9.05 20.61 16.49
C PHE A 257 -8.84 21.10 17.93
N PRO A 258 -8.40 22.36 18.10
CA PRO A 258 -8.21 22.98 19.41
C PRO A 258 -9.52 23.19 20.16
#